data_AF-K0IMT2-F1
#
_entry.id   AF-K0IMT2-F1
#
_cell.length_a   1.000
_cell.length_b   1.000
_cell.length_c   1.000
_cell.angle_alpha   90.00
_cell.angle_beta   90.00
_cell.angle_gamma   90.00
#
_symmetry.space_group_name_H-M   'P 1'
#
loop_
_entity.id
_entity.type
_entity.pdbx_description
1 polymer ?
#
loop_
_entity_poly.entity_id
_entity_poly.type
_entity_poly.pdbx_seq_one_letter_code
_entity_poly.pdbx_strand_id
1 'polypeptide(L)'
;MRIHSLASIIMAAILVTSIAAAAVAVVPAFAQEQQAESKGDSWNTINTLLGEVEKLTGKNATATQTALEKLEQAKAKYEQVFAHEAEEHAPETAQLIETAYANMQAAVESSTVLEVTLNKQYADKLIYKIAFIKIEEELLEEKVEEAAEWFTVMTKKFKYDQTPSEASEAMAELEADPSKIAKLSPVILDDLRATFLLKVKEEITEAIEAQSKQPPDNANAQKFAIEGIAYYYTIQPDVRKKLGAEQEATLFHELEEFSEYAQDGNLIKMQEEAEEINTLLLAYEGKETTGIGAAISRMIDLLQLVTIEYSAAVSNGQIIDQEEYDETVLFLSQATETFNQNKAELMEIAEHETQEVEADLANLKTMVEGLEDPTEVADTVAHAQHELEEILGATGGTVEEKGGWEYIDTVKLLLDEVVVEYKAGNYEQARTLARNEAYLNNYEFIEPDIAEDNPELMVKIELAIREELVKMIDDRRPAAEIEAHVEEIKTDLEVARAVVTPEFPLAVIVLASVAVTILAGTLYTRRTRVLPSF
;
A
#
# COMPACT_ATOMS: atom_id res chain seq x y z
N MET A 1 3.62 -87.21 -2.92
CA MET A 1 2.32 -87.59 -3.50
C MET A 1 1.36 -86.42 -3.31
N ARG A 2 1.05 -85.71 -4.42
CA ARG A 2 -0.09 -84.80 -4.65
C ARG A 2 -0.34 -83.71 -3.59
N ILE A 3 0.20 -82.50 -3.75
CA ILE A 3 -0.40 -81.34 -4.46
C ILE A 3 -1.78 -81.00 -3.87
N HIS A 4 -1.83 -79.94 -3.04
CA HIS A 4 -2.64 -78.72 -3.22
C HIS A 4 -1.84 -77.54 -2.60
N SER A 5 -1.66 -76.48 -3.40
CA SER A 5 -0.96 -75.21 -3.11
C SER A 5 -2.02 -74.09 -3.07
N LEU A 6 -1.88 -72.89 -2.49
CA LEU A 6 -0.89 -71.81 -2.70
C LEU A 6 -1.18 -70.67 -1.66
N ALA A 7 -0.14 -69.86 -1.42
CA ALA A 7 -0.05 -68.49 -0.88
C ALA A 7 -1.13 -67.49 -1.39
N SER A 8 -1.42 -66.26 -0.91
CA SER A 8 -0.71 -65.20 -0.16
C SER A 8 -1.70 -64.03 0.18
N ILE A 9 -1.50 -63.37 1.35
CA ILE A 9 -1.66 -61.94 1.77
C ILE A 9 -2.83 -60.99 1.30
N ILE A 10 -3.34 -60.21 2.30
CA ILE A 10 -3.80 -58.78 2.35
C ILE A 10 -5.31 -58.45 2.51
N MET A 11 -5.56 -57.76 3.64
CA MET A 11 -6.59 -56.78 4.06
C MET A 11 -8.09 -57.11 4.19
N ALA A 12 -8.54 -56.75 5.41
CA ALA A 12 -9.67 -55.88 5.75
C ALA A 12 -11.03 -56.51 6.14
N ALA A 13 -11.40 -56.11 7.36
CA ALA A 13 -12.71 -55.63 7.79
C ALA A 13 -13.64 -56.57 8.59
N ILE A 14 -14.18 -55.95 9.66
CA ILE A 14 -15.53 -56.08 10.24
C ILE A 14 -15.66 -56.73 11.64
N LEU A 15 -15.98 -55.83 12.58
CA LEU A 15 -16.86 -55.89 13.76
C LEU A 15 -16.82 -57.08 14.71
N VAL A 16 -16.63 -56.78 16.00
CA VAL A 16 -17.57 -57.24 17.06
C VAL A 16 -17.78 -56.14 18.10
N THR A 17 -19.06 -55.98 18.45
CA THR A 17 -19.72 -55.14 19.45
C THR A 17 -19.33 -55.46 20.91
N SER A 18 -19.36 -54.46 21.79
CA SER A 18 -19.71 -54.68 23.20
C SER A 18 -20.38 -53.44 23.81
N ILE A 19 -21.39 -53.72 24.64
CA ILE A 19 -22.30 -52.80 25.31
C ILE A 19 -21.69 -52.40 26.67
N ALA A 20 -21.67 -51.11 27.00
CA ALA A 20 -21.63 -50.63 28.38
C ALA A 20 -22.36 -49.27 28.49
N ALA A 21 -23.11 -49.12 29.57
CA ALA A 21 -24.09 -48.08 29.83
C ALA A 21 -23.51 -46.65 29.85
N ALA A 22 -24.16 -45.73 29.14
CA ALA A 22 -23.91 -44.30 29.22
C ALA A 22 -24.95 -43.64 30.12
N ALA A 23 -24.48 -43.03 31.21
CA ALA A 23 -25.23 -42.03 31.95
C ALA A 23 -25.51 -40.84 31.01
N VAL A 24 -26.78 -40.48 30.87
CA VAL A 24 -27.20 -39.29 30.12
C VAL A 24 -26.82 -38.07 30.96
N ALA A 25 -25.62 -37.54 30.73
CA ALA A 25 -25.34 -36.14 31.01
C ALA A 25 -26.05 -35.34 29.92
N VAL A 26 -27.05 -34.55 30.31
CA VAL A 26 -27.60 -33.51 29.43
C VAL A 26 -26.50 -32.46 29.29
N VAL A 27 -25.71 -32.58 28.23
CA VAL A 27 -24.83 -31.50 27.77
C VAL A 27 -25.78 -30.41 27.26
N PRO A 28 -25.73 -29.18 27.79
CA PRO A 28 -26.46 -28.09 27.18
C PRO A 28 -25.94 -27.94 25.75
N ALA A 29 -26.86 -27.89 24.79
CA ALA A 29 -26.52 -27.49 23.43
C ALA A 29 -25.84 -26.13 23.50
N PHE A 30 -24.53 -26.10 23.27
CA PHE A 30 -23.84 -24.86 22.95
C PHE A 30 -24.52 -24.34 21.68
N ALA A 31 -25.28 -23.25 21.83
CA ALA A 31 -25.57 -22.41 20.68
C ALA A 31 -24.22 -22.01 20.11
N GLN A 32 -23.96 -22.33 18.83
CA GLN A 32 -22.96 -21.58 18.09
C GLN A 32 -23.47 -20.16 18.09
N GLU A 33 -22.83 -19.30 18.88
CA GLU A 33 -23.01 -17.86 18.81
C GLU A 33 -22.63 -17.49 17.38
N GLN A 34 -23.65 -17.18 16.57
CA GLN A 34 -23.45 -16.75 15.20
C GLN A 34 -22.75 -15.40 15.33
N GLN A 35 -21.46 -15.35 15.03
CA GLN A 35 -20.65 -14.13 15.10
C GLN A 35 -21.41 -13.02 14.36
N ALA A 36 -21.58 -11.88 15.04
CA ALA A 36 -22.25 -10.74 14.43
C ALA A 36 -21.52 -10.37 13.14
N GLU A 37 -22.28 -10.12 12.08
CA GLU A 37 -21.74 -9.67 10.79
C GLU A 37 -21.03 -8.33 10.99
N SER A 38 -19.75 -8.26 10.65
CA SER A 38 -18.96 -7.02 10.79
C SER A 38 -19.38 -5.97 9.75
N LYS A 39 -18.97 -4.72 9.96
CA LYS A 39 -19.08 -3.66 8.94
C LYS A 39 -18.32 -4.02 7.67
N GLY A 40 -17.15 -4.65 7.79
CA GLY A 40 -16.39 -5.18 6.66
C GLY A 40 -17.15 -6.26 5.88
N ASP A 41 -17.79 -7.21 6.57
CA ASP A 41 -18.63 -8.23 5.91
C ASP A 41 -19.85 -7.62 5.20
N SER A 42 -20.42 -6.58 5.83
CA SER A 42 -21.54 -5.81 5.26
C SER A 42 -21.13 -5.07 3.99
N TRP A 43 -19.98 -4.39 4.01
CA TRP A 43 -19.41 -3.74 2.83
C TRP A 43 -19.11 -4.76 1.71
N ASN A 44 -18.46 -5.88 2.03
CA ASN A 44 -18.12 -6.91 1.05
C ASN A 44 -19.39 -7.51 0.39
N THR A 45 -20.47 -7.64 1.15
CA THR A 45 -21.78 -8.05 0.62
C THR A 45 -22.33 -7.04 -0.39
N ILE A 46 -22.26 -5.74 -0.08
CA ILE A 46 -22.68 -4.67 -1.00
C ILE A 46 -21.86 -4.74 -2.29
N ASN A 47 -20.52 -4.79 -2.19
CA ASN A 47 -19.64 -4.82 -3.35
C ASN A 47 -19.89 -6.07 -4.23
N THR A 48 -20.09 -7.24 -3.61
CA THR A 48 -20.44 -8.48 -4.31
C THR A 48 -21.75 -8.34 -5.10
N LEU A 49 -22.79 -7.78 -4.47
CA LEU A 49 -24.08 -7.55 -5.13
C LEU A 49 -23.94 -6.58 -6.31
N LEU A 50 -23.24 -5.45 -6.13
CA LEU A 50 -23.01 -4.48 -7.20
C LEU A 50 -22.20 -5.08 -8.37
N GLY A 51 -21.21 -5.93 -8.08
CA GLY A 51 -20.48 -6.67 -9.12
C GLY A 51 -21.38 -7.64 -9.90
N GLU A 52 -22.41 -8.22 -9.28
CA GLU A 52 -23.41 -9.01 -10.00
C GLU A 52 -24.37 -8.16 -10.83
N VAL A 53 -24.75 -6.95 -10.36
CA VAL A 53 -25.55 -5.98 -11.14
C VAL A 53 -24.84 -5.65 -12.46
N GLU A 54 -23.55 -5.32 -12.37
CA GLU A 54 -22.69 -5.04 -13.52
C GLU A 54 -22.64 -6.22 -14.51
N LYS A 55 -22.37 -7.44 -14.01
CA LYS A 55 -22.29 -8.67 -14.83
C LYS A 55 -23.60 -8.98 -15.56
N LEU A 56 -24.74 -8.68 -14.94
CA LEU A 56 -26.08 -8.97 -15.49
C LEU A 56 -26.61 -7.90 -16.44
N THR A 57 -26.09 -6.67 -16.35
CA THR A 57 -26.55 -5.53 -17.16
C THR A 57 -26.36 -5.80 -18.66
N GLY A 58 -27.36 -5.44 -19.46
CA GLY A 58 -27.34 -5.56 -20.92
C GLY A 58 -27.42 -6.99 -21.47
N LYS A 59 -27.65 -8.03 -20.65
CA LYS A 59 -27.74 -9.42 -21.10
C LYS A 59 -29.10 -9.78 -21.73
N ASN A 60 -30.17 -9.80 -20.94
CA ASN A 60 -31.53 -10.10 -21.37
C ASN A 60 -32.54 -9.62 -20.31
N ALA A 61 -33.84 -9.60 -20.64
CA ALA A 61 -34.88 -9.05 -19.74
C ALA A 61 -34.92 -9.72 -18.35
N THR A 62 -34.70 -11.04 -18.26
CA THR A 62 -34.64 -11.74 -16.97
C THR A 62 -33.42 -11.32 -16.16
N ALA A 63 -32.26 -11.16 -16.81
CA ALA A 63 -31.04 -10.68 -16.18
C ALA A 63 -31.19 -9.22 -15.72
N THR A 64 -31.83 -8.35 -16.51
CA THR A 64 -32.16 -6.97 -16.10
C THR A 64 -33.00 -6.95 -14.83
N GLN A 65 -34.06 -7.76 -14.74
CA GLN A 65 -34.88 -7.85 -13.53
C GLN A 65 -34.06 -8.33 -12.33
N THR A 66 -33.20 -9.34 -12.53
CA THR A 66 -32.32 -9.86 -11.48
C THR A 66 -31.29 -8.81 -11.04
N ALA A 67 -30.77 -8.00 -11.97
CA ALA A 67 -29.85 -6.91 -11.67
C ALA A 67 -30.53 -5.83 -10.81
N LEU A 68 -31.77 -5.44 -11.15
CA LEU A 68 -32.55 -4.48 -10.35
C LEU A 68 -32.81 -5.00 -8.93
N GLU A 69 -33.16 -6.27 -8.77
CA GLU A 69 -33.36 -6.89 -7.46
C GLU A 69 -32.09 -6.93 -6.61
N LYS A 70 -30.93 -7.15 -7.24
CA LYS A 70 -29.63 -7.13 -6.55
C LYS A 70 -29.17 -5.72 -6.20
N LEU A 71 -29.46 -4.75 -7.06
CA LEU A 71 -29.19 -3.33 -6.78
C LEU A 71 -30.02 -2.85 -5.58
N GLU A 72 -31.30 -3.24 -5.51
CA GLU A 72 -32.16 -2.94 -4.35
C GLU A 72 -31.63 -3.60 -3.06
N GLN A 73 -31.15 -4.84 -3.13
CA GLN A 73 -30.52 -5.52 -1.98
C GLN A 73 -29.24 -4.81 -1.52
N ALA A 74 -28.38 -4.39 -2.45
CA ALA A 74 -27.16 -3.65 -2.14
C ALA A 74 -27.50 -2.32 -1.46
N LYS A 75 -28.47 -1.58 -2.01
CA LYS A 75 -28.94 -0.32 -1.43
C LYS A 75 -29.51 -0.51 -0.03
N ALA A 76 -30.38 -1.51 0.16
CA ALA A 76 -30.96 -1.80 1.48
C ALA A 76 -29.90 -2.14 2.52
N LYS A 77 -28.84 -2.87 2.13
CA LYS A 77 -27.71 -3.18 3.00
C LYS A 77 -26.88 -1.94 3.34
N TYR A 78 -26.66 -1.04 2.37
CA TYR A 78 -26.05 0.27 2.61
C TYR A 78 -26.88 1.12 3.58
N GLU A 79 -28.19 1.23 3.35
CA GLU A 79 -29.12 1.98 4.21
C GLU A 79 -29.14 1.44 5.65
N GLN A 80 -29.01 0.13 5.82
CA GLN A 80 -28.99 -0.51 7.13
C GLN A 80 -27.72 -0.19 7.94
N VAL A 81 -26.55 -0.08 7.29
CA VAL A 81 -25.26 -0.12 7.98
C VAL A 81 -24.50 1.21 7.92
N PHE A 82 -24.60 1.93 6.80
CA PHE A 82 -23.73 3.07 6.48
C PHE A 82 -24.48 4.39 6.29
N ALA A 83 -25.73 4.36 5.81
CA ALA A 83 -26.42 5.59 5.41
C ALA A 83 -26.63 6.58 6.54
N HIS A 84 -26.97 6.12 7.76
CA HIS A 84 -27.16 7.02 8.90
C HIS A 84 -25.90 7.85 9.20
N GLU A 85 -24.76 7.17 9.24
CA GLU A 85 -23.45 7.78 9.54
C GLU A 85 -23.02 8.69 8.39
N ALA A 86 -23.30 8.30 7.14
CA ALA A 86 -23.07 9.14 5.99
C ALA A 86 -23.89 10.44 6.06
N GLU A 87 -25.18 10.37 6.38
CA GLU A 87 -26.06 11.54 6.46
C GLU A 87 -25.67 12.48 7.60
N GLU A 88 -25.23 11.92 8.74
CA GLU A 88 -24.85 12.70 9.92
C GLU A 88 -23.48 13.35 9.79
N HIS A 89 -22.49 12.62 9.29
CA HIS A 89 -21.08 13.04 9.32
C HIS A 89 -20.55 13.50 7.96
N ALA A 90 -21.20 13.11 6.85
CA ALA A 90 -20.75 13.43 5.49
C ALA A 90 -21.94 13.60 4.49
N PRO A 91 -22.84 14.57 4.69
CA PRO A 91 -24.08 14.68 3.92
C PRO A 91 -23.89 14.83 2.41
N GLU A 92 -22.80 15.48 1.97
CA GLU A 92 -22.43 15.55 0.55
C GLU A 92 -22.08 14.17 -0.02
N THR A 93 -21.34 13.36 0.75
CA THR A 93 -21.01 11.97 0.40
C THR A 93 -22.27 11.09 0.36
N ALA A 94 -23.19 11.24 1.32
CA ALA A 94 -24.47 10.54 1.30
C ALA A 94 -25.27 10.87 0.02
N GLN A 95 -25.30 12.14 -0.39
CA GLN A 95 -25.98 12.56 -1.62
C GLN A 95 -25.34 11.96 -2.88
N LEU A 96 -24.00 11.89 -2.93
CA LEU A 96 -23.28 11.26 -4.04
C LEU A 96 -23.60 9.77 -4.14
N ILE A 97 -23.63 9.03 -3.02
CA ILE A 97 -23.98 7.61 -3.00
C ILE A 97 -25.42 7.39 -3.47
N GLU A 98 -26.38 8.19 -2.98
CA GLU A 98 -27.78 8.11 -3.43
C GLU A 98 -27.92 8.37 -4.93
N THR A 99 -27.18 9.36 -5.45
CA THR A 99 -27.13 9.67 -6.88
C THR A 99 -26.54 8.50 -7.67
N ALA A 100 -25.47 7.87 -7.18
CA ALA A 100 -24.87 6.71 -7.80
C ALA A 100 -25.84 5.52 -7.89
N TYR A 101 -26.60 5.23 -6.82
CA TYR A 101 -27.64 4.19 -6.86
C TYR A 101 -28.75 4.51 -7.88
N ALA A 102 -29.21 5.76 -7.94
CA ALA A 102 -30.22 6.19 -8.91
C ALA A 102 -29.71 6.07 -10.36
N ASN A 103 -28.47 6.48 -10.61
CA ASN A 103 -27.83 6.36 -11.92
C ASN A 103 -27.61 4.90 -12.32
N MET A 104 -27.16 4.04 -11.40
CA MET A 104 -27.06 2.60 -11.65
C MET A 104 -28.42 2.00 -12.04
N GLN A 105 -29.49 2.38 -11.34
CA GLN A 105 -30.83 1.89 -11.68
C GLN A 105 -31.22 2.29 -13.11
N ALA A 106 -31.08 3.56 -13.47
CA ALA A 106 -31.35 4.06 -14.82
C ALA A 106 -30.48 3.32 -15.86
N ALA A 107 -29.20 3.10 -15.55
CA ALA A 107 -28.25 2.43 -16.41
C ALA A 107 -28.58 0.94 -16.66
N VAL A 108 -29.05 0.24 -15.62
CA VAL A 108 -29.54 -1.15 -15.74
C VAL A 108 -30.76 -1.19 -16.67
N GLU A 109 -31.70 -0.25 -16.51
CA GLU A 109 -32.89 -0.13 -17.35
C GLU A 109 -32.56 0.20 -18.82
N SER A 110 -31.55 1.06 -19.05
CA SER A 110 -31.06 1.41 -20.38
C SER A 110 -30.00 0.44 -20.95
N SER A 111 -29.61 -0.61 -20.21
CA SER A 111 -28.59 -1.58 -20.61
C SER A 111 -27.21 -0.96 -20.89
N THR A 112 -26.85 0.10 -20.16
CA THR A 112 -25.55 0.80 -20.28
C THR A 112 -24.58 0.30 -19.22
N VAL A 113 -23.81 -0.74 -19.56
CA VAL A 113 -22.86 -1.40 -18.63
C VAL A 113 -21.83 -0.42 -18.07
N LEU A 114 -21.24 0.43 -18.92
CA LEU A 114 -20.24 1.40 -18.49
C LEU A 114 -20.76 2.32 -17.37
N GLU A 115 -21.96 2.88 -17.53
CA GLU A 115 -22.57 3.71 -16.48
C GLU A 115 -22.80 2.94 -15.16
N VAL A 116 -23.14 1.65 -15.23
CA VAL A 116 -23.21 0.82 -14.01
C VAL A 116 -21.82 0.67 -13.38
N THR A 117 -20.80 0.38 -14.19
CA THR A 117 -19.40 0.28 -13.73
C THR A 117 -18.96 1.56 -13.03
N LEU A 118 -19.11 2.72 -13.67
CA LEU A 118 -18.65 4.01 -13.13
C LEU A 118 -19.36 4.39 -11.83
N ASN A 119 -20.70 4.24 -11.77
CA ASN A 119 -21.46 4.59 -10.57
C ASN A 119 -21.26 3.56 -9.43
N LYS A 120 -20.97 2.29 -9.75
CA LYS A 120 -20.54 1.30 -8.76
C LYS A 120 -19.26 1.75 -8.06
N GLN A 121 -18.27 2.26 -8.81
CA GLN A 121 -17.00 2.71 -8.24
C GLN A 121 -17.18 3.86 -7.25
N TYR A 122 -18.03 4.85 -7.59
CA TYR A 122 -18.42 5.91 -6.65
C TYR A 122 -19.07 5.36 -5.39
N ALA A 123 -20.10 4.53 -5.52
CA ALA A 123 -20.84 4.01 -4.37
C ALA A 123 -19.94 3.17 -3.45
N ASP A 124 -19.05 2.36 -4.01
CA ASP A 124 -18.12 1.52 -3.28
C ASP A 124 -17.07 2.36 -2.52
N LYS A 125 -16.34 3.23 -3.22
CA LYS A 125 -15.23 3.98 -2.63
C LYS A 125 -15.68 5.04 -1.63
N LEU A 126 -16.87 5.61 -1.80
CA LEU A 126 -17.42 6.55 -0.84
C LEU A 126 -17.83 5.88 0.49
N ILE A 127 -18.03 4.56 0.52
CA ILE A 127 -18.16 3.81 1.80
C ILE A 127 -16.82 3.82 2.56
N TYR A 128 -15.67 3.78 1.86
CA TYR A 128 -14.37 3.90 2.51
C TYR A 128 -14.21 5.25 3.20
N LYS A 129 -14.66 6.34 2.57
CA LYS A 129 -14.68 7.66 3.20
C LYS A 129 -15.49 7.67 4.49
N ILE A 130 -16.69 7.08 4.47
CA ILE A 130 -17.54 6.98 5.67
C ILE A 130 -16.81 6.20 6.76
N ALA A 131 -16.26 5.05 6.43
CA ALA A 131 -15.52 4.23 7.38
C ALA A 131 -14.28 4.95 7.94
N PHE A 132 -13.52 5.66 7.11
CA PHE A 132 -12.37 6.46 7.54
C PHE A 132 -12.77 7.56 8.52
N ILE A 133 -13.82 8.34 8.21
CA ILE A 133 -14.34 9.39 9.11
C ILE A 133 -14.71 8.79 10.45
N LYS A 134 -15.39 7.63 10.44
CA LYS A 134 -15.78 6.97 11.68
C LYS A 134 -14.59 6.41 12.45
N ILE A 135 -13.58 5.83 11.79
CA ILE A 135 -12.33 5.44 12.48
C ILE A 135 -11.71 6.65 13.18
N GLU A 136 -11.58 7.78 12.48
CA GLU A 136 -11.02 9.01 13.05
C GLU A 136 -11.83 9.51 14.26
N GLU A 137 -13.15 9.59 14.15
CA GLU A 137 -14.03 10.04 15.22
C GLU A 137 -14.00 9.12 16.44
N GLU A 138 -14.13 7.81 16.25
CA GLU A 138 -14.17 6.87 17.37
C GLU A 138 -12.80 6.79 18.08
N LEU A 139 -11.68 6.93 17.34
CA LEU A 139 -10.36 7.06 17.95
C LEU A 139 -10.23 8.37 18.76
N LEU A 140 -10.75 9.49 18.27
CA LEU A 140 -10.77 10.76 19.01
C LEU A 140 -11.64 10.70 20.27
N GLU A 141 -12.70 9.90 20.25
CA GLU A 141 -13.61 9.68 21.38
C GLU A 141 -13.15 8.56 22.33
N GLU A 142 -11.96 7.99 22.11
CA GLU A 142 -11.38 6.89 22.88
C GLU A 142 -12.21 5.59 22.89
N LYS A 143 -12.95 5.34 21.81
CA LYS A 143 -13.81 4.18 21.60
C LYS A 143 -13.14 3.15 20.68
N VAL A 144 -12.21 2.39 21.26
CA VAL A 144 -11.37 1.44 20.51
C VAL A 144 -12.18 0.32 19.86
N GLU A 145 -13.18 -0.25 20.54
CA GLU A 145 -14.00 -1.34 19.99
C GLU A 145 -14.79 -0.87 18.76
N GLU A 146 -15.37 0.32 18.81
CA GLU A 146 -16.10 0.93 17.70
C GLU A 146 -15.16 1.30 16.54
N ALA A 147 -13.97 1.85 16.83
CA ALA A 147 -12.96 2.13 15.82
C ALA A 147 -12.52 0.84 15.09
N ALA A 148 -12.25 -0.23 15.84
CA ALA A 148 -11.89 -1.54 15.29
C ALA A 148 -13.01 -2.11 14.40
N GLU A 149 -14.26 -1.99 14.82
CA GLU A 149 -15.41 -2.43 14.02
C GLU A 149 -15.50 -1.69 12.67
N TRP A 150 -15.25 -0.37 12.64
CA TRP A 150 -15.15 0.39 11.38
C TRP A 150 -13.91 0.03 10.56
N PHE A 151 -12.79 -0.24 11.23
CA PHE A 151 -11.53 -0.66 10.60
C PHE A 151 -11.67 -1.97 9.83
N THR A 152 -12.61 -2.84 10.19
CA THR A 152 -12.90 -4.08 9.42
C THR A 152 -13.22 -3.81 7.94
N VAL A 153 -13.74 -2.62 7.59
CA VAL A 153 -13.94 -2.21 6.18
C VAL A 153 -12.59 -2.08 5.47
N MET A 154 -11.61 -1.43 6.12
CA MET A 154 -10.25 -1.27 5.60
C MET A 154 -9.54 -2.61 5.51
N THR A 155 -9.65 -3.45 6.55
CA THR A 155 -9.09 -4.81 6.55
C THR A 155 -9.57 -5.63 5.36
N LYS A 156 -10.87 -5.58 5.05
CA LYS A 156 -11.43 -6.32 3.90
C LYS A 156 -11.03 -5.70 2.56
N LYS A 157 -11.01 -4.38 2.43
CA LYS A 157 -10.64 -3.71 1.17
C LYS A 157 -9.15 -3.91 0.85
N PHE A 158 -8.27 -3.64 1.81
CA PHE A 158 -6.83 -3.66 1.62
C PHE A 158 -6.18 -4.99 1.98
N LYS A 159 -6.99 -6.03 2.27
CA LYS A 159 -6.54 -7.39 2.57
C LYS A 159 -5.52 -7.44 3.72
N TYR A 160 -5.67 -6.60 4.75
CA TYR A 160 -4.73 -6.56 5.89
C TYR A 160 -4.66 -7.88 6.69
N ASP A 161 -5.67 -8.75 6.56
CA ASP A 161 -5.63 -10.14 7.07
C ASP A 161 -4.53 -11.00 6.41
N GLN A 162 -4.03 -10.59 5.23
CA GLN A 162 -3.05 -11.30 4.41
C GLN A 162 -1.72 -10.54 4.35
N THR A 163 -1.79 -9.23 4.17
CA THR A 163 -0.64 -8.33 4.08
C THR A 163 -0.84 -7.21 5.10
N PRO A 164 -0.38 -7.40 6.36
CA PRO A 164 -0.51 -6.38 7.40
C PRO A 164 0.12 -5.05 6.98
N SER A 165 -0.52 -3.94 7.35
CA SER A 165 0.04 -2.58 7.28
C SER A 165 0.34 -2.05 8.68
N GLU A 166 1.06 -0.92 8.74
CA GLU A 166 1.32 -0.21 10.00
C GLU A 166 0.01 0.13 10.74
N ALA A 167 -1.03 0.57 10.01
CA ALA A 167 -2.35 0.81 10.59
C ALA A 167 -2.99 -0.45 11.18
N SER A 168 -2.89 -1.58 10.48
CA SER A 168 -3.47 -2.83 10.96
C SER A 168 -2.78 -3.37 12.21
N GLU A 169 -1.46 -3.24 12.27
CA GLU A 169 -0.65 -3.69 13.41
C GLU A 169 -0.88 -2.78 14.60
N ALA A 170 -0.91 -1.46 14.37
CA ALA A 170 -1.25 -0.47 15.37
C ALA A 170 -2.69 -0.66 15.88
N MET A 171 -3.65 -1.02 15.02
CA MET A 171 -5.02 -1.33 15.45
C MET A 171 -5.05 -2.59 16.33
N ALA A 172 -4.35 -3.66 15.94
CA ALA A 172 -4.26 -4.88 16.75
C ALA A 172 -3.58 -4.64 18.10
N GLU A 173 -2.51 -3.83 18.15
CA GLU A 173 -1.86 -3.41 19.38
C GLU A 173 -2.80 -2.58 20.26
N LEU A 174 -3.60 -1.70 19.64
CA LEU A 174 -4.56 -0.86 20.33
C LEU A 174 -5.74 -1.66 20.92
N GLU A 175 -6.25 -2.67 20.20
CA GLU A 175 -7.25 -3.61 20.71
C GLU A 175 -6.71 -4.40 21.91
N ALA A 176 -5.43 -4.78 21.88
CA ALA A 176 -4.78 -5.50 22.98
C ALA A 176 -4.49 -4.60 24.19
N ASP A 177 -4.16 -3.33 23.97
CA ASP A 177 -3.88 -2.33 25.00
C ASP A 177 -4.44 -0.94 24.66
N PRO A 178 -5.72 -0.67 25.00
CA PRO A 178 -6.37 0.61 24.75
C PRO A 178 -5.67 1.82 25.40
N SER A 179 -4.78 1.61 26.37
CA SER A 179 -4.03 2.71 27.00
C SER A 179 -3.03 3.39 26.05
N LYS A 180 -2.72 2.75 24.91
CA LYS A 180 -1.81 3.26 23.88
C LYS A 180 -2.47 4.15 22.83
N ILE A 181 -3.77 4.43 22.95
CA ILE A 181 -4.54 5.18 21.94
C ILE A 181 -3.88 6.50 21.51
N ALA A 182 -3.40 7.30 22.47
CA ALA A 182 -2.76 8.57 22.16
C ALA A 182 -1.47 8.42 21.31
N LYS A 183 -0.80 7.28 21.39
CA LYS A 183 0.40 6.96 20.59
C LYS A 183 0.02 6.36 19.23
N LEU A 184 -0.97 5.46 19.20
CA LEU A 184 -1.27 4.64 18.03
C LEU A 184 -2.31 5.26 17.09
N SER A 185 -3.19 6.15 17.56
CA SER A 185 -4.17 6.80 16.69
C SER A 185 -3.54 7.61 15.55
N PRO A 186 -2.48 8.42 15.77
CA PRO A 186 -1.79 9.09 14.66
C PRO A 186 -1.22 8.10 13.64
N VAL A 187 -0.59 7.02 14.10
CA VAL A 187 -0.02 5.96 13.25
C VAL A 187 -1.09 5.35 12.35
N ILE A 188 -2.23 4.93 12.94
CA ILE A 188 -3.35 4.36 12.19
C ILE A 188 -3.88 5.33 11.14
N LEU A 189 -4.11 6.59 11.53
CA LEU A 189 -4.73 7.57 10.64
C LEU A 189 -3.76 8.04 9.54
N ASP A 190 -2.47 8.16 9.83
CA ASP A 190 -1.46 8.60 8.87
C ASP A 190 -1.18 7.50 7.83
N ASP A 191 -1.06 6.23 8.23
CA ASP A 191 -0.91 5.10 7.31
C ASP A 191 -2.15 4.90 6.41
N LEU A 192 -3.37 5.05 6.96
CA LEU A 192 -4.59 5.03 6.14
C LEU A 192 -4.62 6.19 5.13
N ARG A 193 -4.25 7.41 5.53
CA ARG A 193 -4.18 8.56 4.60
C ARG A 193 -3.14 8.34 3.51
N ALA A 194 -1.97 7.77 3.87
CA ALA A 194 -0.94 7.41 2.91
C ALA A 194 -1.43 6.35 1.92
N THR A 195 -2.14 5.32 2.41
CA THR A 195 -2.76 4.29 1.57
C THR A 195 -3.77 4.88 0.58
N PHE A 196 -4.67 5.77 1.04
CA PHE A 196 -5.63 6.43 0.15
C PHE A 196 -4.95 7.35 -0.86
N LEU A 197 -3.92 8.09 -0.45
CA LEU A 197 -3.14 8.92 -1.36
C LEU A 197 -2.47 8.08 -2.45
N LEU A 198 -1.88 6.94 -2.08
CA LEU A 198 -1.23 6.04 -3.01
C LEU A 198 -2.25 5.49 -4.02
N LYS A 199 -3.44 5.12 -3.56
CA LYS A 199 -4.56 4.75 -4.45
C LYS A 199 -4.96 5.87 -5.41
N VAL A 200 -4.94 7.16 -5.02
CA VAL A 200 -5.21 8.24 -5.98
C VAL A 200 -4.15 8.27 -7.09
N LYS A 201 -2.87 8.10 -6.75
CA LYS A 201 -1.74 8.10 -7.71
C LYS A 201 -1.77 6.91 -8.66
N GLU A 202 -2.09 5.74 -8.12
CA GLU A 202 -2.28 4.48 -8.86
C GLU A 202 -3.35 4.64 -9.95
N GLU A 203 -4.54 5.09 -9.58
CA GLU A 203 -5.69 5.20 -10.48
C GLU A 203 -5.47 6.21 -11.62
N ILE A 204 -4.76 7.32 -11.35
CA ILE A 204 -4.34 8.27 -12.39
C ILE A 204 -3.38 7.59 -13.37
N THR A 205 -2.44 6.82 -12.84
CA THR A 205 -1.43 6.11 -13.62
C THR A 205 -2.05 5.05 -14.52
N GLU A 206 -2.97 4.25 -13.98
CA GLU A 206 -3.69 3.22 -14.71
C GLU A 206 -4.65 3.79 -15.75
N ALA A 207 -5.29 4.92 -15.46
CA ALA A 207 -6.14 5.61 -16.43
C ALA A 207 -5.32 6.04 -17.67
N ILE A 208 -4.13 6.60 -17.46
CA ILE A 208 -3.21 6.97 -18.55
C ILE A 208 -2.79 5.73 -19.34
N GLU A 209 -2.44 4.64 -18.65
CA GLU A 209 -2.03 3.40 -19.32
C GLU A 209 -3.17 2.77 -20.12
N ALA A 210 -4.37 2.68 -19.56
CA ALA A 210 -5.54 2.19 -20.27
C ALA A 210 -5.79 2.99 -21.55
N GLN A 211 -5.60 4.32 -21.51
CA GLN A 211 -5.74 5.19 -22.67
C GLN A 211 -4.55 5.11 -23.65
N SER A 212 -3.37 4.68 -23.20
CA SER A 212 -2.14 4.54 -24.01
C SER A 212 -2.16 3.30 -24.94
N LYS A 213 -2.94 2.27 -24.55
CA LYS A 213 -3.06 0.99 -25.27
C LYS A 213 -3.46 1.15 -26.74
N GLN A 214 -3.13 0.14 -27.55
CA GLN A 214 -3.47 0.10 -28.97
C GLN A 214 -4.28 -1.15 -29.35
N PRO A 215 -5.62 -1.04 -29.54
CA PRO A 215 -6.45 0.16 -29.40
C PRO A 215 -6.62 0.62 -27.93
N PRO A 216 -6.97 1.89 -27.68
CA PRO A 216 -7.21 2.39 -26.33
C PRO A 216 -8.34 1.67 -25.61
N ASP A 217 -8.17 1.45 -24.31
CA ASP A 217 -9.19 0.91 -23.41
C ASP A 217 -9.92 2.05 -22.70
N ASN A 218 -10.73 2.80 -23.46
CA ASN A 218 -11.45 3.98 -22.96
C ASN A 218 -12.35 3.67 -21.75
N ALA A 219 -12.87 2.44 -21.65
CA ALA A 219 -13.76 2.07 -20.55
C ALA A 219 -12.99 1.99 -19.23
N ASN A 220 -11.83 1.34 -19.23
CA ASN A 220 -10.96 1.32 -18.06
C ASN A 220 -10.34 2.68 -17.77
N ALA A 221 -9.96 3.46 -18.79
CA ALA A 221 -9.47 4.82 -18.57
C ALA A 221 -10.49 5.69 -17.80
N GLN A 222 -11.77 5.64 -18.17
CA GLN A 222 -12.85 6.33 -17.46
C GLN A 222 -13.10 5.76 -16.06
N LYS A 223 -13.03 4.43 -15.93
CA LYS A 223 -13.18 3.73 -14.66
C LYS A 223 -12.15 4.23 -13.65
N PHE A 224 -10.87 4.12 -13.99
CA PHE A 224 -9.75 4.50 -13.14
C PHE A 224 -9.74 6.00 -12.82
N ALA A 225 -10.06 6.87 -13.79
CA ALA A 225 -10.16 8.32 -13.51
C ALA A 225 -11.21 8.66 -12.44
N ILE A 226 -12.36 7.96 -12.47
CA ILE A 226 -13.42 8.12 -11.44
C ILE A 226 -13.00 7.51 -10.11
N GLU A 227 -12.32 6.37 -10.14
CA GLU A 227 -11.76 5.72 -8.94
C GLU A 227 -10.78 6.64 -8.21
N GLY A 228 -9.90 7.34 -8.93
CA GLY A 228 -9.00 8.35 -8.37
C GLY A 228 -9.71 9.50 -7.66
N ILE A 229 -10.75 10.09 -8.28
CA ILE A 229 -11.60 11.10 -7.62
C ILE A 229 -12.27 10.52 -6.36
N ALA A 230 -12.77 9.29 -6.44
CA ALA A 230 -13.52 8.69 -5.36
C ALA A 230 -12.64 8.39 -4.13
N TYR A 231 -11.38 7.96 -4.32
CA TYR A 231 -10.41 7.86 -3.22
C TYR A 231 -9.97 9.23 -2.70
N TYR A 232 -9.79 10.22 -3.58
CA TYR A 232 -9.40 11.57 -3.19
C TYR A 232 -10.38 12.17 -2.18
N TYR A 233 -11.69 11.92 -2.31
CA TYR A 233 -12.69 12.41 -1.35
C TYR A 233 -12.40 12.03 0.10
N THR A 234 -11.70 10.91 0.36
CA THR A 234 -11.33 10.49 1.72
C THR A 234 -10.25 11.39 2.32
N ILE A 235 -9.24 11.76 1.53
CA ILE A 235 -8.13 12.60 1.98
C ILE A 235 -8.38 14.11 1.79
N GLN A 236 -9.38 14.48 1.00
CA GLN A 236 -9.71 15.88 0.68
C GLN A 236 -9.78 16.80 1.92
N PRO A 237 -10.39 16.43 3.07
CA PRO A 237 -10.39 17.29 4.25
C PRO A 237 -8.98 17.59 4.78
N ASP A 238 -8.07 16.61 4.77
CA ASP A 238 -6.69 16.78 5.22
C ASP A 238 -5.85 17.56 4.19
N VAL A 239 -6.08 17.33 2.89
CA VAL A 239 -5.51 18.14 1.81
C VAL A 239 -5.89 19.61 2.00
N ARG A 240 -7.17 19.90 2.21
CA ARG A 240 -7.67 21.26 2.48
C ARG A 240 -7.03 21.87 3.72
N LYS A 241 -6.81 21.07 4.76
CA LYS A 241 -6.19 21.51 6.02
C LYS A 241 -4.71 21.83 5.84
N LYS A 242 -3.95 21.04 5.07
CA LYS A 242 -2.51 21.20 4.85
C LYS A 242 -2.18 22.26 3.79
N LEU A 243 -2.85 22.21 2.63
CA LEU A 243 -2.60 23.10 1.50
C LEU A 243 -3.46 24.36 1.49
N GLY A 244 -4.60 24.34 2.20
CA GLY A 244 -5.58 25.40 2.16
C GLY A 244 -6.61 25.25 1.04
N ALA A 245 -7.71 26.00 1.15
CA ALA A 245 -8.89 25.83 0.29
C ALA A 245 -8.67 26.17 -1.19
N GLU A 246 -7.69 27.02 -1.52
CA GLU A 246 -7.40 27.39 -2.92
C GLU A 246 -6.70 26.25 -3.66
N GLN A 247 -5.60 25.74 -3.10
CA GLN A 247 -4.84 24.63 -3.69
C GLN A 247 -5.64 23.33 -3.70
N GLU A 248 -6.45 23.08 -2.68
CA GLU A 248 -7.38 21.95 -2.65
C GLU A 248 -8.43 22.03 -3.77
N ALA A 249 -9.00 23.23 -4.00
CA ALA A 249 -9.95 23.43 -5.08
C ALA A 249 -9.29 23.28 -6.47
N THR A 250 -8.03 23.69 -6.62
CA THR A 250 -7.24 23.44 -7.84
C THR A 250 -7.05 21.94 -8.04
N LEU A 251 -6.57 21.21 -7.04
CA LEU A 251 -6.36 19.76 -7.16
C LEU A 251 -7.65 19.03 -7.53
N PHE A 252 -8.77 19.38 -6.89
CA PHE A 252 -10.06 18.79 -7.24
C PHE A 252 -10.47 19.12 -8.68
N HIS A 253 -10.25 20.35 -9.13
CA HIS A 253 -10.52 20.75 -10.52
C HIS A 253 -9.69 19.96 -11.53
N GLU A 254 -8.39 19.77 -11.28
CA GLU A 254 -7.54 18.99 -12.18
C GLU A 254 -7.96 17.51 -12.23
N LEU A 255 -8.40 16.93 -11.10
CA LEU A 255 -8.98 15.59 -11.07
C LEU A 255 -10.27 15.50 -11.90
N GLU A 256 -11.14 16.52 -11.84
CA GLU A 256 -12.35 16.60 -12.68
C GLU A 256 -11.99 16.71 -14.16
N GLU A 257 -11.07 17.60 -14.55
CA GLU A 257 -10.61 17.74 -15.94
C GLU A 257 -9.97 16.44 -16.44
N PHE A 258 -9.13 15.79 -15.63
CA PHE A 258 -8.54 14.49 -15.96
C PHE A 258 -9.61 13.44 -16.29
N SER A 259 -10.67 13.36 -15.48
CA SER A 259 -11.80 12.47 -15.73
C SER A 259 -12.59 12.84 -16.99
N GLU A 260 -12.80 14.14 -17.27
CA GLU A 260 -13.43 14.59 -18.50
C GLU A 260 -12.59 14.20 -19.73
N TYR A 261 -11.27 14.38 -19.67
CA TYR A 261 -10.38 13.99 -20.77
C TYR A 261 -10.26 12.48 -20.97
N ALA A 262 -10.39 11.69 -19.90
CA ALA A 262 -10.54 10.23 -19.99
C ALA A 262 -11.82 9.84 -20.74
N GLN A 263 -12.93 10.55 -20.51
CA GLN A 263 -14.19 10.34 -21.25
C GLN A 263 -14.03 10.68 -22.74
N ASP A 264 -13.32 11.75 -23.06
CA ASP A 264 -13.04 12.18 -24.43
C ASP A 264 -11.95 11.33 -25.12
N GLY A 265 -11.23 10.48 -24.37
CA GLY A 265 -10.12 9.68 -24.85
C GLY A 265 -8.88 10.50 -25.23
N ASN A 266 -8.70 11.66 -24.59
CA ASN A 266 -7.65 12.62 -24.90
C ASN A 266 -6.41 12.40 -24.03
N LEU A 267 -5.59 11.40 -24.41
CA LEU A 267 -4.38 11.00 -23.67
C LEU A 267 -3.43 12.17 -23.36
N ILE A 268 -3.18 13.06 -24.33
CA ILE A 268 -2.25 14.18 -24.14
C ILE A 268 -2.75 15.09 -23.01
N LYS A 269 -4.06 15.36 -22.99
CA LYS A 269 -4.64 16.19 -21.94
C LYS A 269 -4.67 15.49 -20.60
N MET A 270 -4.98 14.20 -20.55
CA MET A 270 -4.84 13.42 -19.32
C MET A 270 -3.42 13.48 -18.76
N GLN A 271 -2.38 13.39 -19.62
CA GLN A 271 -0.99 13.49 -19.19
C GLN A 271 -0.65 14.89 -18.65
N GLU A 272 -1.14 15.95 -19.30
CA GLU A 272 -0.98 17.33 -18.81
C GLU A 272 -1.61 17.50 -17.42
N GLU A 273 -2.86 17.09 -17.22
CA GLU A 273 -3.52 17.22 -15.90
C GLU A 273 -2.88 16.31 -14.85
N ALA A 274 -2.41 15.11 -15.23
CA ALA A 274 -1.72 14.22 -14.32
C ALA A 274 -0.40 14.81 -13.78
N GLU A 275 0.33 15.61 -14.58
CA GLU A 275 1.51 16.31 -14.11
C GLU A 275 1.16 17.36 -13.03
N GLU A 276 0.08 18.13 -13.25
CA GLU A 276 -0.40 19.13 -12.28
C GLU A 276 -0.94 18.47 -11.01
N ILE A 277 -1.72 17.40 -11.14
CA ILE A 277 -2.21 16.60 -10.00
C ILE A 277 -1.04 16.07 -9.17
N ASN A 278 -0.07 15.40 -9.80
CA ASN A 278 1.08 14.83 -9.09
C ASN A 278 1.88 15.91 -8.35
N THR A 279 2.05 17.09 -8.94
CA THR A 279 2.71 18.24 -8.30
C THR A 279 1.98 18.67 -7.02
N LEU A 280 0.65 18.73 -7.06
CA LEU A 280 -0.18 19.11 -5.90
C LEU A 280 -0.22 18.01 -4.83
N LEU A 281 -0.19 16.73 -5.23
CA LEU A 281 -0.09 15.60 -4.30
C LEU A 281 1.26 15.58 -3.57
N LEU A 282 2.38 15.85 -4.28
CA LEU A 282 3.69 16.02 -3.65
C LEU A 282 3.70 17.19 -2.66
N ALA A 283 3.06 18.31 -3.01
CA ALA A 283 2.92 19.44 -2.09
C ALA A 283 2.14 19.05 -0.83
N TYR A 284 1.08 18.23 -0.96
CA TYR A 284 0.28 17.73 0.16
C TYR A 284 1.12 16.85 1.12
N GLU A 285 2.06 16.09 0.57
CA GLU A 285 3.03 15.29 1.34
C GLU A 285 4.16 16.13 1.94
N GLY A 286 4.28 17.41 1.57
CA GLY A 286 5.41 18.25 1.95
C GLY A 286 6.71 17.88 1.22
N LYS A 287 6.63 17.14 0.11
CA LYS A 287 7.76 16.73 -0.74
C LYS A 287 8.13 17.84 -1.72
N GLU A 288 9.35 17.77 -2.26
CA GLU A 288 9.81 18.67 -3.34
C GLU A 288 8.94 18.50 -4.59
N THR A 289 8.50 19.62 -5.16
CA THR A 289 7.45 19.64 -6.21
C THR A 289 7.99 19.91 -7.62
N THR A 290 9.30 20.14 -7.77
CA THR A 290 9.89 20.49 -9.06
C THR A 290 11.21 19.77 -9.32
N GLY A 291 11.56 19.68 -10.61
CA GLY A 291 12.86 19.15 -11.05
C GLY A 291 13.12 17.72 -10.58
N ILE A 292 14.37 17.46 -10.24
CA ILE A 292 14.84 16.12 -9.89
C ILE A 292 14.20 15.56 -8.61
N GLY A 293 13.94 16.41 -7.60
CA GLY A 293 13.33 15.97 -6.34
C GLY A 293 11.92 15.42 -6.51
N ALA A 294 11.12 16.04 -7.39
CA ALA A 294 9.80 15.53 -7.76
C ALA A 294 9.89 14.21 -8.54
N ALA A 295 10.87 14.08 -9.44
CA ALA A 295 11.09 12.85 -10.19
C ALA A 295 11.49 11.70 -9.26
N ILE A 296 12.39 11.95 -8.29
CA ILE A 296 12.78 10.98 -7.26
C ILE A 296 11.59 10.55 -6.42
N SER A 297 10.81 11.52 -5.91
CA SER A 297 9.61 11.23 -5.11
C SER A 297 8.61 10.35 -5.86
N ARG A 298 8.41 10.62 -7.16
CA ARG A 298 7.55 9.80 -8.01
C ARG A 298 8.08 8.38 -8.20
N MET A 299 9.40 8.20 -8.36
CA MET A 299 9.99 6.86 -8.44
C MET A 299 9.79 6.07 -7.15
N ILE A 300 9.94 6.72 -5.99
CA ILE A 300 9.70 6.09 -4.68
C ILE A 300 8.24 5.62 -4.56
N ASP A 301 7.27 6.45 -4.95
CA ASP A 301 5.85 6.08 -4.92
C ASP A 301 5.52 4.93 -5.88
N LEU A 302 6.10 4.94 -7.08
CA LEU A 302 5.91 3.85 -8.07
C LEU A 302 6.52 2.53 -7.58
N LEU A 303 7.70 2.58 -6.97
CA LEU A 303 8.33 1.40 -6.38
C LEU A 303 7.52 0.87 -5.19
N GLN A 304 6.91 1.75 -4.38
CA GLN A 304 5.99 1.32 -3.32
C GLN A 304 4.80 0.52 -3.88
N LEU A 305 4.23 0.97 -5.01
CA LEU A 305 3.17 0.23 -5.71
C LEU A 305 3.66 -1.11 -6.25
N VAL A 306 4.91 -1.21 -6.75
CA VAL A 306 5.50 -2.51 -7.15
C VAL A 306 5.47 -3.51 -5.99
N THR A 307 5.85 -3.10 -4.77
CA THR A 307 5.80 -3.97 -3.58
C THR A 307 4.38 -4.44 -3.29
N ILE A 308 3.42 -3.50 -3.28
CA ILE A 308 2.03 -3.78 -2.92
C ILE A 308 1.41 -4.74 -3.94
N GLU A 309 1.44 -4.39 -5.23
CA GLU A 309 0.74 -5.18 -6.24
C GLU A 309 1.42 -6.52 -6.50
N TYR A 310 2.75 -6.59 -6.43
CA TYR A 310 3.43 -7.89 -6.62
C TYR A 310 3.10 -8.89 -5.52
N SER A 311 3.00 -8.42 -4.27
CA SER A 311 2.62 -9.26 -3.13
C SER A 311 1.20 -9.82 -3.25
N ALA A 312 0.29 -9.06 -3.88
CA ALA A 312 -1.07 -9.49 -4.18
C ALA A 312 -1.14 -10.40 -5.43
N ALA A 313 -0.22 -10.20 -6.37
CA ALA A 313 -0.19 -10.86 -7.67
C ALA A 313 0.46 -12.24 -7.67
N VAL A 314 1.53 -12.43 -6.90
CA VAL A 314 2.40 -13.61 -6.99
C VAL A 314 2.49 -14.36 -5.68
N SER A 315 2.33 -15.68 -5.75
CA SER A 315 2.56 -16.56 -4.61
C SER A 315 3.12 -17.90 -5.07
N ASN A 316 4.18 -18.38 -4.40
CA ASN A 316 4.81 -19.67 -4.68
C ASN A 316 5.23 -19.84 -6.17
N GLY A 317 5.80 -18.80 -6.77
CA GLY A 317 6.24 -18.80 -8.17
C GLY A 317 5.09 -18.88 -9.18
N GLN A 318 3.89 -18.45 -8.81
CA GLN A 318 2.71 -18.43 -9.66
C GLN A 318 1.99 -17.09 -9.57
N ILE A 319 1.52 -16.61 -10.72
CA ILE A 319 0.58 -15.49 -10.79
C ILE A 319 -0.78 -15.99 -10.28
N ILE A 320 -1.20 -15.47 -9.14
CA ILE A 320 -2.52 -15.74 -8.53
C ILE A 320 -3.54 -14.65 -8.87
N ASP A 321 -3.06 -13.45 -9.22
CA ASP A 321 -3.87 -12.36 -9.75
C ASP A 321 -3.16 -11.71 -10.95
N GLN A 322 -3.80 -11.74 -12.12
CA GLN A 322 -3.19 -11.25 -13.35
C GLN A 322 -3.31 -9.73 -13.47
N GLU A 323 -4.33 -9.12 -12.87
CA GLU A 323 -4.55 -7.67 -12.91
C GLU A 323 -3.43 -6.98 -12.11
N GLU A 324 -3.26 -7.38 -10.85
CA GLU A 324 -2.20 -6.91 -9.94
C GLU A 324 -0.78 -7.17 -10.53
N TYR A 325 -0.58 -8.28 -11.26
CA TYR A 325 0.71 -8.55 -11.93
C TYR A 325 0.98 -7.57 -13.08
N ASP A 326 -0.02 -7.31 -13.91
CA ASP A 326 0.11 -6.38 -15.03
C ASP A 326 0.37 -4.95 -14.51
N GLU A 327 -0.24 -4.57 -13.39
CA GLU A 327 0.00 -3.32 -12.66
C GLU A 327 1.42 -3.25 -12.10
N THR A 328 1.92 -4.32 -11.48
CA THR A 328 3.32 -4.39 -11.04
C THR A 328 4.30 -4.08 -12.19
N VAL A 329 4.08 -4.71 -13.35
CA VAL A 329 4.92 -4.51 -14.54
C VAL A 329 4.82 -3.06 -15.03
N LEU A 330 3.63 -2.47 -14.99
CA LEU A 330 3.41 -1.06 -15.34
C LEU A 330 4.21 -0.13 -14.44
N PHE A 331 4.07 -0.23 -13.12
CA PHE A 331 4.72 0.68 -12.17
C PHE A 331 6.24 0.55 -12.23
N LEU A 332 6.78 -0.67 -12.32
CA LEU A 332 8.22 -0.89 -12.48
C LEU A 332 8.74 -0.28 -13.79
N SER A 333 7.99 -0.41 -14.89
CA SER A 333 8.36 0.20 -16.17
C SER A 333 8.39 1.72 -16.09
N GLN A 334 7.42 2.34 -15.42
CA GLN A 334 7.36 3.80 -15.27
C GLN A 334 8.45 4.35 -14.34
N ALA A 335 8.76 3.64 -13.24
CA ALA A 335 9.89 3.99 -12.38
C ALA A 335 11.20 3.94 -13.18
N THR A 336 11.39 2.87 -13.95
CA THR A 336 12.57 2.69 -14.82
C THR A 336 12.66 3.76 -15.90
N GLU A 337 11.54 4.14 -16.53
CA GLU A 337 11.52 5.21 -17.52
C GLU A 337 11.87 6.57 -16.89
N THR A 338 11.26 6.89 -15.75
CA THR A 338 11.53 8.13 -15.00
C THR A 338 13.00 8.21 -14.60
N PHE A 339 13.57 7.11 -14.10
CA PHE A 339 15.00 7.01 -13.79
C PHE A 339 15.85 7.31 -15.03
N ASN A 340 15.59 6.63 -16.15
CA ASN A 340 16.37 6.79 -17.38
C ASN A 340 16.30 8.20 -17.96
N GLN A 341 15.15 8.88 -17.86
CA GLN A 341 14.98 10.26 -18.30
C GLN A 341 15.83 11.25 -17.47
N ASN A 342 16.08 10.93 -16.20
CA ASN A 342 16.76 11.79 -15.24
C ASN A 342 18.20 11.32 -14.89
N LYS A 343 18.63 10.17 -15.39
CA LYS A 343 19.88 9.49 -15.03
C LYS A 343 21.12 10.38 -15.10
N ALA A 344 21.21 11.25 -16.11
CA ALA A 344 22.36 12.13 -16.26
C ALA A 344 22.50 13.13 -15.10
N GLU A 345 21.37 13.66 -14.62
CA GLU A 345 21.35 14.58 -13.48
C GLU A 345 21.57 13.82 -12.16
N LEU A 346 20.96 12.64 -11.99
CA LEU A 346 21.18 11.78 -10.84
C LEU A 346 22.67 11.41 -10.67
N MET A 347 23.34 11.02 -11.75
CA MET A 347 24.79 10.71 -11.76
C MET A 347 25.67 11.91 -11.39
N GLU A 348 25.22 13.14 -11.64
CA GLU A 348 25.95 14.35 -11.22
C GLU A 348 25.75 14.64 -9.73
N ILE A 349 24.63 14.22 -9.14
CA ILE A 349 24.29 14.41 -7.72
C ILE A 349 25.00 13.35 -6.86
N ALA A 350 24.82 12.08 -7.20
CA ALA A 350 25.21 10.93 -6.39
C ALA A 350 25.49 9.73 -7.33
N GLU A 351 26.74 9.61 -7.81
CA GLU A 351 27.12 8.63 -8.84
C GLU A 351 26.96 7.18 -8.36
N HIS A 352 27.30 6.91 -7.09
CA HIS A 352 27.28 5.57 -6.51
C HIS A 352 25.84 5.09 -6.33
N GLU A 353 25.03 5.87 -5.63
CA GLU A 353 23.63 5.57 -5.33
C GLU A 353 22.82 5.46 -6.62
N THR A 354 23.11 6.29 -7.63
CA THR A 354 22.47 6.18 -8.95
C THR A 354 22.83 4.86 -9.66
N GLN A 355 24.03 4.33 -9.47
CA GLN A 355 24.42 3.02 -10.04
C GLN A 355 23.70 1.87 -9.34
N GLU A 356 23.54 1.94 -8.01
CA GLU A 356 22.78 0.97 -7.22
C GLU A 356 21.30 0.97 -7.63
N VAL A 357 20.65 2.14 -7.75
CA VAL A 357 19.27 2.24 -8.26
C VAL A 357 19.14 1.63 -9.66
N GLU A 358 20.11 1.87 -10.56
CA GLU A 358 20.10 1.24 -11.89
C GLU A 358 20.19 -0.29 -11.81
N ALA A 359 21.05 -0.80 -10.93
CA ALA A 359 21.23 -2.23 -10.73
C ALA A 359 19.97 -2.88 -10.15
N ASP A 360 19.35 -2.25 -9.14
CA ASP A 360 18.11 -2.71 -8.54
C ASP A 360 16.95 -2.71 -9.52
N LEU A 361 16.75 -1.66 -10.31
CA LEU A 361 15.69 -1.62 -11.33
C LEU A 361 15.87 -2.75 -12.37
N ALA A 362 17.12 -3.05 -12.75
CA ALA A 362 17.42 -4.17 -13.64
C ALA A 362 17.19 -5.54 -12.97
N ASN A 363 17.52 -5.67 -11.68
CA ASN A 363 17.29 -6.87 -10.90
C ASN A 363 15.80 -7.12 -10.67
N LEU A 364 15.05 -6.12 -10.20
CA LEU A 364 13.59 -6.13 -10.03
C LEU A 364 12.89 -6.61 -11.29
N LYS A 365 13.30 -6.12 -12.46
CA LYS A 365 12.74 -6.59 -13.73
C LYS A 365 12.94 -8.10 -13.92
N THR A 366 14.13 -8.59 -13.61
CA THR A 366 14.46 -10.02 -13.71
C THR A 366 13.66 -10.85 -12.71
N MET A 367 13.51 -10.36 -11.47
CA MET A 367 12.76 -11.02 -10.40
C MET A 367 11.26 -11.09 -10.69
N VAL A 368 10.67 -9.98 -11.15
CA VAL A 368 9.25 -9.91 -11.54
C VAL A 368 8.98 -10.87 -12.70
N GLU A 369 9.82 -10.87 -13.76
CA GLU A 369 9.71 -11.81 -14.88
C GLU A 369 9.93 -13.29 -14.45
N GLY A 370 10.79 -13.51 -13.44
CA GLY A 370 11.10 -14.80 -12.86
C GLY A 370 10.03 -15.37 -11.93
N LEU A 371 9.07 -14.55 -11.52
CA LEU A 371 8.10 -14.87 -10.45
C LEU A 371 8.81 -15.24 -9.13
N GLU A 372 9.88 -14.51 -8.80
CA GLU A 372 10.63 -14.73 -7.55
C GLU A 372 9.77 -14.41 -6.32
N ASP A 373 10.30 -14.72 -5.13
CA ASP A 373 9.54 -14.53 -3.90
C ASP A 373 9.17 -13.05 -3.68
N PRO A 374 7.90 -12.73 -3.34
CA PRO A 374 7.49 -11.35 -3.11
C PRO A 374 8.30 -10.62 -2.06
N THR A 375 8.81 -11.34 -1.05
CA THR A 375 9.64 -10.76 0.00
C THR A 375 10.98 -10.31 -0.54
N GLU A 376 11.59 -11.06 -1.47
CA GLU A 376 12.85 -10.66 -2.14
C GLU A 376 12.64 -9.45 -3.07
N VAL A 377 11.48 -9.37 -3.73
CA VAL A 377 11.12 -8.21 -4.56
C VAL A 377 10.93 -6.97 -3.70
N ALA A 378 10.12 -7.05 -2.63
CA ALA A 378 9.86 -5.94 -1.71
C ALA A 378 11.15 -5.39 -1.09
N ASP A 379 12.04 -6.29 -0.74
CA ASP A 379 13.39 -6.04 -0.30
C ASP A 379 14.22 -5.22 -1.29
N THR A 380 14.25 -5.64 -2.56
CA THR A 380 15.03 -4.97 -3.61
C THR A 380 14.42 -3.62 -3.94
N VAL A 381 13.09 -3.50 -3.85
CA VAL A 381 12.39 -2.21 -3.86
C VAL A 381 12.86 -1.31 -2.72
N ALA A 382 12.90 -1.82 -1.49
CA ALA A 382 13.30 -1.04 -0.32
C ALA A 382 14.73 -0.50 -0.44
N HIS A 383 15.66 -1.30 -0.99
CA HIS A 383 17.01 -0.85 -1.31
C HIS A 383 16.99 0.29 -2.33
N ALA A 384 16.30 0.13 -3.46
CA ALA A 384 16.19 1.19 -4.47
C ALA A 384 15.55 2.48 -3.94
N GLN A 385 14.54 2.37 -3.06
CA GLN A 385 13.91 3.52 -2.41
C GLN A 385 14.88 4.22 -1.46
N HIS A 386 15.66 3.46 -0.68
CA HIS A 386 16.66 4.01 0.22
C HIS A 386 17.71 4.84 -0.55
N GLU A 387 18.29 4.28 -1.61
CA GLU A 387 19.26 4.96 -2.47
C GLU A 387 18.67 6.24 -3.11
N LEU A 388 17.39 6.20 -3.51
CA LEU A 388 16.68 7.37 -4.02
C LEU A 388 16.51 8.46 -2.94
N GLU A 389 16.24 8.09 -1.69
CA GLU A 389 16.16 9.02 -0.56
C GLU A 389 17.53 9.63 -0.24
N GLU A 390 18.62 8.87 -0.36
CA GLU A 390 19.99 9.40 -0.21
C GLU A 390 20.32 10.43 -1.29
N ILE A 391 20.01 10.12 -2.56
CA ILE A 391 20.17 11.08 -3.66
C ILE A 391 19.35 12.34 -3.38
N LEU A 392 18.11 12.20 -2.90
CA LEU A 392 17.26 13.33 -2.53
C LEU A 392 17.90 14.16 -1.41
N GLY A 393 18.44 13.52 -0.37
CA GLY A 393 19.20 14.19 0.69
C GLY A 393 20.37 15.00 0.15
N ALA A 394 21.15 14.44 -0.78
CA ALA A 394 22.28 15.09 -1.44
C ALA A 394 21.89 16.34 -2.25
N THR A 395 20.62 16.48 -2.67
CA THR A 395 20.12 17.70 -3.34
C THR A 395 19.96 18.92 -2.41
N GLY A 396 20.17 18.75 -1.10
CA GLY A 396 20.09 19.82 -0.09
C GLY A 396 19.07 19.60 1.02
N GLY A 397 18.57 18.37 1.17
CA GLY A 397 17.72 17.95 2.29
C GLY A 397 18.53 17.88 3.59
N THR A 398 17.97 18.39 4.69
CA THR A 398 18.56 18.22 6.01
C THR A 398 18.25 16.83 6.54
N VAL A 399 19.16 15.87 6.37
CA VAL A 399 19.16 14.69 7.23
C VAL A 399 19.82 15.10 8.54
N GLU A 400 19.15 14.89 9.68
CA GLU A 400 19.86 14.86 10.96
C GLU A 400 20.79 13.64 10.92
N GLU A 401 22.02 13.83 10.45
CA GLU A 401 23.05 12.80 10.51
C GLU A 401 23.25 12.39 11.97
N LYS A 402 23.00 11.13 12.30
CA LYS A 402 23.44 10.60 13.60
C LYS A 402 24.97 10.60 13.61
N GLY A 403 25.59 10.78 14.77
CA GLY A 403 27.03 10.57 14.87
C GLY A 403 27.35 9.09 14.57
N GLY A 404 28.48 8.79 13.92
CA GLY A 404 28.79 7.41 13.50
C GLY A 404 28.78 6.37 14.64
N TRP A 405 29.04 6.79 15.89
CA TRP A 405 28.87 5.92 17.06
C TRP A 405 27.42 5.58 17.40
N GLU A 406 26.50 6.52 17.17
CA GLU A 406 25.07 6.35 17.39
C GLU A 406 24.45 5.41 16.35
N TYR A 407 24.92 5.46 15.09
CA TYR A 407 24.60 4.43 14.10
C TYR A 407 25.02 3.05 14.60
N ILE A 408 26.29 2.87 15.01
CA ILE A 408 26.77 1.58 15.55
C ILE A 408 25.93 1.09 16.74
N ASP A 409 25.60 1.97 17.70
CA ASP A 409 24.76 1.60 18.84
C ASP A 409 23.36 1.17 18.38
N THR A 410 22.78 1.86 17.40
CA THR A 410 21.46 1.54 16.84
C THR A 410 21.49 0.18 16.15
N VAL A 411 22.47 -0.08 15.28
CA VAL A 411 22.63 -1.38 14.59
C VAL A 411 22.70 -2.52 15.60
N LYS A 412 23.47 -2.37 16.68
CA LYS A 412 23.60 -3.41 17.71
C LYS A 412 22.29 -3.69 18.45
N LEU A 413 21.47 -2.66 18.71
CA LEU A 413 20.15 -2.81 19.33
C LEU A 413 19.19 -3.54 18.39
N LEU A 414 19.16 -3.18 17.12
CA LEU A 414 18.33 -3.83 16.11
C LEU A 414 18.72 -5.30 15.92
N LEU A 415 20.02 -5.63 15.92
CA LEU A 415 20.48 -7.02 15.88
C LEU A 415 20.05 -7.83 17.12
N ASP A 416 19.95 -7.20 18.30
CA ASP A 416 19.39 -7.86 19.49
C ASP A 416 17.88 -8.12 19.31
N GLU A 417 17.16 -7.22 18.65
CA GLU A 417 15.74 -7.35 18.34
C GLU A 417 15.47 -8.44 17.29
N VAL A 418 16.32 -8.56 16.26
CA VAL A 418 16.31 -9.68 15.29
C VAL A 418 16.28 -11.02 16.03
N VAL A 419 17.13 -11.20 17.05
CA VAL A 419 17.17 -12.43 17.84
C VAL A 419 15.88 -12.65 18.64
N VAL A 420 15.27 -11.58 19.15
CA VAL A 420 14.00 -11.65 19.90
C VAL A 420 12.87 -12.11 18.98
N GLU A 421 12.69 -11.44 17.86
CA GLU A 421 11.64 -11.74 16.88
C GLU A 421 11.82 -13.14 16.29
N TYR A 422 13.05 -13.53 15.96
CA TYR A 422 13.37 -14.85 15.46
C TYR A 422 12.97 -15.96 16.46
N LYS A 423 13.20 -15.75 17.75
CA LYS A 423 12.81 -16.69 18.82
C LYS A 423 11.32 -16.75 19.06
N ALA A 424 10.61 -15.64 18.81
CA ALA A 424 9.15 -15.60 18.84
C ALA A 424 8.51 -16.34 17.66
N GLY A 425 9.31 -16.66 16.63
CA GLY A 425 8.84 -17.27 15.38
C GLY A 425 8.40 -16.24 14.34
N ASN A 426 8.69 -14.97 14.57
CA ASN A 426 8.36 -13.84 13.70
C ASN A 426 9.50 -13.66 12.68
N TYR A 427 9.63 -14.61 11.77
CA TYR A 427 10.78 -14.70 10.86
C TYR A 427 10.83 -13.54 9.86
N GLU A 428 9.70 -13.12 9.30
CA GLU A 428 9.63 -11.96 8.40
C GLU A 428 10.06 -10.68 9.11
N GLN A 429 9.58 -10.45 10.33
CA GLN A 429 9.98 -9.29 11.11
C GLN A 429 11.48 -9.31 11.43
N ALA A 430 12.02 -10.46 11.82
CA ALA A 430 13.45 -10.61 12.06
C ALA A 430 14.28 -10.33 10.80
N ARG A 431 13.78 -10.72 9.63
CA ARG A 431 14.39 -10.48 8.33
C ARG A 431 14.37 -8.98 7.98
N THR A 432 13.22 -8.31 8.12
CA THR A 432 13.07 -6.86 7.92
C THR A 432 13.97 -6.05 8.85
N LEU A 433 14.03 -6.41 10.14
CA LEU A 433 14.92 -5.76 11.10
C LEU A 433 16.40 -5.91 10.72
N ALA A 434 16.83 -7.07 10.22
CA ALA A 434 18.21 -7.30 9.82
C ALA A 434 18.57 -6.49 8.58
N ARG A 435 17.72 -6.53 7.54
CA ARG A 435 18.02 -5.95 6.24
C ARG A 435 17.71 -4.46 6.17
N ASN A 436 16.51 -4.04 6.55
CA ASN A 436 16.07 -2.67 6.33
C ASN A 436 16.53 -1.79 7.49
N GLU A 437 16.29 -2.22 8.73
CA GLU A 437 16.62 -1.38 9.87
C GLU A 437 18.10 -1.41 10.20
N ALA A 438 18.69 -2.60 10.41
CA ALA A 438 20.07 -2.71 10.88
C ALA A 438 21.07 -2.40 9.75
N TYR A 439 20.80 -2.83 8.52
CA TYR A 439 21.68 -2.58 7.39
C TYR A 439 21.39 -1.23 6.70
N LEU A 440 20.33 -1.12 5.90
CA LEU A 440 20.05 0.09 5.07
C LEU A 440 19.92 1.35 5.92
N ASN A 441 19.00 1.36 6.88
CA ASN A 441 18.68 2.57 7.65
C ASN A 441 19.78 2.97 8.66
N ASN A 442 20.84 2.17 8.86
CA ASN A 442 21.85 2.48 9.86
C ASN A 442 23.31 2.11 9.52
N TYR A 443 23.62 0.86 9.14
CA TYR A 443 25.01 0.46 8.89
C TYR A 443 25.59 1.10 7.62
N GLU A 444 24.79 1.24 6.57
CA GLU A 444 25.18 1.83 5.29
C GLU A 444 25.79 3.24 5.43
N PHE A 445 25.17 4.09 6.27
CA PHE A 445 25.64 5.44 6.56
C PHE A 445 27.06 5.54 7.15
N ILE A 446 27.57 4.47 7.76
CA ILE A 446 28.94 4.44 8.32
C ILE A 446 29.91 3.66 7.45
N GLU A 447 29.46 3.06 6.34
CA GLU A 447 30.33 2.34 5.43
C GLU A 447 31.44 3.23 4.84
N PRO A 448 31.19 4.48 4.40
CA PRO A 448 32.26 5.33 3.87
C PRO A 448 33.38 5.58 4.89
N ASP A 449 33.01 5.85 6.15
CA ASP A 449 33.94 6.04 7.27
C ASP A 449 34.79 4.80 7.52
N ILE A 450 34.17 3.61 7.51
CA ILE A 450 34.87 2.34 7.71
C ILE A 450 35.75 2.03 6.49
N ALA A 451 35.26 2.28 5.27
CA ALA A 451 35.94 1.97 4.02
C ALA A 451 37.20 2.81 3.80
N GLU A 452 37.25 4.04 4.31
CA GLU A 452 38.44 4.90 4.24
C GLU A 452 39.65 4.24 4.93
N ASP A 453 39.45 3.67 6.11
CA ASP A 453 40.52 3.09 6.93
C ASP A 453 40.64 1.56 6.80
N ASN A 454 39.52 0.86 6.62
CA ASN A 454 39.44 -0.61 6.64
C ASN A 454 38.33 -1.16 5.73
N PRO A 455 38.52 -1.12 4.39
CA PRO A 455 37.52 -1.60 3.44
C PRO A 455 37.22 -3.11 3.54
N GLU A 456 38.17 -3.92 4.04
CA GLU A 456 37.92 -5.35 4.29
C GLU A 456 36.95 -5.56 5.45
N LEU A 457 37.00 -4.72 6.49
CA LEU A 457 36.06 -4.78 7.60
C LEU A 457 34.67 -4.30 7.20
N MET A 458 34.60 -3.24 6.39
CA MET A 458 33.34 -2.74 5.85
C MET A 458 32.60 -3.86 5.11
N VAL A 459 33.24 -4.46 4.10
CA VAL A 459 32.63 -5.54 3.29
C VAL A 459 32.30 -6.76 4.15
N LYS A 460 33.12 -7.05 5.17
CA LYS A 460 32.85 -8.17 6.09
C LYS A 460 31.54 -7.97 6.84
N ILE A 461 31.31 -6.78 7.41
CA ILE A 461 30.11 -6.51 8.20
C ILE A 461 28.89 -6.40 7.28
N GLU A 462 29.03 -5.76 6.12
CA GLU A 462 28.01 -5.69 5.06
C GLU A 462 27.48 -7.10 4.74
N LEU A 463 28.37 -8.00 4.29
CA LEU A 463 28.01 -9.37 3.95
C LEU A 463 27.43 -10.14 5.15
N ALA A 464 27.97 -9.93 6.35
CA ALA A 464 27.52 -10.63 7.54
C ALA A 464 26.07 -10.26 7.92
N ILE A 465 25.67 -8.98 7.75
CA ILE A 465 24.30 -8.52 8.02
C ILE A 465 23.39 -8.80 6.82
N ARG A 466 23.72 -8.25 5.64
CA ARG A 466 22.85 -8.21 4.46
C ARG A 466 22.63 -9.57 3.83
N GLU A 467 23.68 -10.40 3.75
CA GLU A 467 23.60 -11.70 3.08
C GLU A 467 23.50 -12.87 4.08
N GLU A 468 24.48 -13.00 4.97
CA GLU A 468 24.64 -14.20 5.79
C GLU A 468 23.54 -14.32 6.85
N LEU A 469 23.27 -13.25 7.62
CA LEU A 469 22.24 -13.26 8.66
C LEU A 469 20.84 -13.48 8.05
N VAL A 470 20.50 -12.73 7.00
CA VAL A 470 19.23 -12.87 6.27
C VAL A 470 19.05 -14.31 5.77
N LYS A 471 20.07 -14.87 5.12
CA LYS A 471 20.04 -16.25 4.66
C LYS A 471 19.84 -17.26 5.81
N MET A 472 20.47 -17.04 6.96
CA MET A 472 20.29 -17.91 8.13
C MET A 472 18.85 -17.85 8.68
N ILE A 473 18.20 -16.68 8.61
CA ILE A 473 16.81 -16.50 8.99
C ILE A 473 15.90 -17.29 8.05
N ASP A 474 16.09 -17.14 6.73
CA ASP A 474 15.32 -17.80 5.68
C ASP A 474 15.46 -19.33 5.74
N ASP A 475 16.69 -19.82 5.96
CA ASP A 475 17.01 -21.24 6.12
C ASP A 475 16.51 -21.83 7.45
N ARG A 476 15.92 -21.00 8.32
CA ARG A 476 15.43 -21.34 9.66
C ARG A 476 16.49 -22.07 10.51
N ARG A 477 17.70 -21.52 10.52
CA ARG A 477 18.83 -22.08 11.30
C ARG A 477 18.50 -22.13 12.80
N PRO A 478 19.13 -23.02 13.59
CA PRO A 478 18.92 -23.03 15.03
C PRO A 478 19.14 -21.65 15.66
N ALA A 479 18.26 -21.21 16.56
CA ALA A 479 18.34 -19.87 17.16
C ALA A 479 19.71 -19.58 17.82
N ALA A 480 20.38 -20.61 18.36
CA ALA A 480 21.72 -20.49 18.92
C ALA A 480 22.80 -20.13 17.87
N GLU A 481 22.59 -20.50 16.60
CA GLU A 481 23.48 -20.10 15.49
C GLU A 481 23.21 -18.66 15.08
N ILE A 482 21.95 -18.22 15.04
CA ILE A 482 21.58 -16.81 14.81
C ILE A 482 22.20 -15.92 15.90
N GLU A 483 22.04 -16.29 17.17
CA GLU A 483 22.65 -15.58 18.30
C GLU A 483 24.17 -15.47 18.17
N ALA A 484 24.84 -16.56 17.79
CA ALA A 484 26.29 -16.58 17.63
C ALA A 484 26.74 -15.65 16.49
N HIS A 485 26.05 -15.68 15.36
CA HIS A 485 26.34 -14.83 14.20
C HIS A 485 26.13 -13.34 14.52
N VAL A 486 25.03 -13.01 15.21
CA VAL A 486 24.76 -11.65 15.68
C VAL A 486 25.86 -11.15 16.62
N GLU A 487 26.35 -11.98 17.54
CA GLU A 487 27.47 -11.58 18.42
C GLU A 487 28.80 -11.41 17.67
N GLU A 488 29.01 -12.14 16.57
CA GLU A 488 30.16 -11.94 15.68
C GLU A 488 30.07 -10.57 14.98
N ILE A 489 28.91 -10.24 14.39
CA ILE A 489 28.66 -8.92 13.78
C ILE A 489 28.88 -7.80 14.81
N LYS A 490 28.30 -7.92 16.01
CA LYS A 490 28.46 -6.92 17.08
C LYS A 490 29.92 -6.75 17.51
N THR A 491 30.73 -7.81 17.42
CA THR A 491 32.17 -7.75 17.69
C THR A 491 32.89 -6.98 16.60
N ASP A 492 32.57 -7.20 15.33
CA ASP A 492 33.15 -6.47 14.21
C ASP A 492 32.74 -4.99 14.22
N LEU A 493 31.50 -4.68 14.58
CA LEU A 493 31.01 -3.31 14.78
C LEU A 493 31.79 -2.55 15.88
N GLU A 494 32.24 -3.24 16.94
CA GLU A 494 33.13 -2.63 17.95
C GLU A 494 34.53 -2.35 17.39
N VAL A 495 34.99 -3.10 16.39
CA VAL A 495 36.23 -2.79 15.67
C VAL A 495 36.01 -1.58 14.76
N ALA A 496 34.87 -1.54 14.05
CA ALA A 496 34.49 -0.41 13.18
C ALA A 496 34.38 0.90 13.96
N ARG A 497 33.88 0.85 15.20
CA ARG A 497 33.80 2.01 16.11
C ARG A 497 35.14 2.74 16.32
N ALA A 498 36.27 2.06 16.17
CA ALA A 498 37.59 2.66 16.34
C ALA A 498 38.03 3.54 15.17
N VAL A 499 37.39 3.40 14.00
CA VAL A 499 37.70 4.15 12.76
C VAL A 499 36.58 5.12 12.40
N VAL A 500 35.34 4.83 12.78
CA VAL A 500 34.19 5.73 12.59
C VAL A 500 34.28 6.95 13.51
N THR A 501 34.00 8.13 12.96
CA THR A 501 34.20 9.38 13.71
C THR A 501 33.09 9.63 14.75
N PRO A 502 33.44 10.02 15.99
CA PRO A 502 32.46 10.26 17.05
C PRO A 502 31.65 11.57 16.99
N GLU A 503 31.99 12.58 16.15
CA GLU A 503 31.46 13.95 16.32
C GLU A 503 31.00 14.69 15.04
N PHE A 504 29.85 15.38 15.18
CA PHE A 504 29.24 16.40 14.30
C PHE A 504 30.13 17.63 14.01
N PRO A 505 30.10 18.20 12.80
CA PRO A 505 30.39 19.62 12.57
C PRO A 505 29.11 20.48 12.67
N LEU A 506 29.06 21.32 13.70
CA LEU A 506 28.15 22.47 13.81
C LEU A 506 28.27 23.40 12.57
N ALA A 507 27.09 23.78 12.05
CA ALA A 507 26.78 24.93 11.18
C ALA A 507 26.80 24.71 9.64
N VAL A 508 25.69 24.21 9.10
CA VAL A 508 25.09 24.87 7.94
C VAL A 508 24.24 26.02 8.47
N ILE A 509 24.65 27.24 8.13
CA ILE A 509 23.85 28.45 8.32
C ILE A 509 22.53 28.24 7.58
N VAL A 510 21.44 28.17 8.33
CA VAL A 510 20.08 28.27 7.80
C VAL A 510 19.95 29.60 7.07
N LEU A 511 20.14 29.58 5.76
CA LEU A 511 19.41 30.46 4.86
C LEU A 511 18.18 29.67 4.42
N ALA A 512 17.15 29.69 5.26
CA ALA A 512 15.80 29.39 4.81
C ALA A 512 15.42 30.48 3.80
N SER A 513 15.81 30.31 2.54
CA SER A 513 15.09 30.91 1.44
C SER A 513 13.78 30.15 1.32
N VAL A 514 12.82 30.52 2.16
CA VAL A 514 11.41 30.49 1.78
C VAL A 514 11.29 31.46 0.60
N ALA A 515 11.68 31.00 -0.58
CA ALA A 515 11.21 31.56 -1.82
C ALA A 515 9.92 30.81 -2.14
N VAL A 516 8.86 31.15 -1.41
CA VAL A 516 7.52 31.14 -2.00
C VAL A 516 7.59 32.19 -3.10
N THR A 517 8.11 31.80 -4.25
CA THR A 517 7.92 32.56 -5.47
C THR A 517 6.47 32.33 -5.83
N ILE A 518 5.62 33.21 -5.33
CA ILE A 518 4.33 33.49 -5.92
C ILE A 518 4.62 33.83 -7.38
N LEU A 519 4.56 32.84 -8.26
CA LEU A 519 4.34 33.08 -9.68
C LEU A 519 2.83 33.15 -9.94
N ALA A 520 2.16 34.02 -9.19
CA ALA A 520 0.90 34.58 -9.62
C ALA A 520 1.18 35.46 -10.84
N GLY A 521 0.70 35.02 -12.00
CA GLY A 521 0.36 35.91 -13.09
C GLY A 521 1.16 35.73 -14.38
N THR A 522 0.68 34.81 -15.23
CA THR A 522 0.47 34.96 -16.69
C THR A 522 0.03 33.58 -17.20
N LEU A 523 -1.10 33.28 -17.85
CA LEU A 523 -2.14 34.05 -18.54
C LEU A 523 -3.35 33.10 -18.76
N TYR A 524 -4.28 32.94 -17.81
CA TYR A 524 -5.56 32.32 -18.15
C TYR A 524 -6.58 33.39 -18.55
N THR A 525 -6.50 33.80 -19.81
CA THR A 525 -7.64 34.44 -20.49
C THR A 525 -8.14 33.53 -21.58
N ARG A 526 -9.01 32.57 -21.22
CA ARG A 526 -9.98 32.01 -22.17
C ARG A 526 -11.34 31.74 -21.52
N ARG A 527 -12.27 32.64 -21.87
CA ARG A 527 -13.72 32.47 -22.02
C ARG A 527 -14.45 31.73 -20.91
N THR A 528 -15.02 32.51 -19.99
CA THR A 528 -16.32 32.21 -19.37
C THR A 528 -17.34 31.88 -20.46
N ARG A 529 -17.67 30.60 -20.63
CA ARG A 529 -18.92 30.18 -21.25
C ARG A 529 -19.92 30.07 -20.12
N VAL A 530 -20.81 31.06 -20.04
CA VAL A 530 -22.01 31.01 -19.20
C VAL A 530 -22.76 29.72 -19.56
N LEU A 531 -22.80 28.75 -18.65
CA LEU A 531 -23.78 27.68 -18.71
C LEU A 531 -25.10 28.22 -18.12
N PRO A 532 -26.24 27.99 -18.78
CA PRO A 532 -27.53 28.40 -18.25
C PRO A 532 -27.94 27.48 -17.11
N SER A 533 -28.50 28.07 -16.07
CA SER A 533 -29.23 27.40 -15.01
C SER A 533 -30.26 26.41 -15.57
N PHE A 534 -30.17 25.14 -15.18
CA PHE A 534 -31.31 24.26 -14.87
C PHE A 534 -30.89 23.20 -13.86
#